data_AF-A0A5J9SZN9-F1
#
_entry.id   AF-A0A5J9SZN9-F1
#
_cell.length_a   1.000
_cell.length_b   1.000
_cell.length_c   1.000
_cell.angle_alpha   90.00
_cell.angle_beta   90.00
_cell.angle_gamma   90.00
#
_symmetry.space_group_name_H-M   'P 1'
#
loop_
_entity.id
_entity.type
_entity.pdbx_description
1 polymer ?
#
loop_
_entity_poly.entity_id
_entity_poly.type
_entity_poly.pdbx_seq_one_letter_code
_entity_poly.pdbx_strand_id
1 'polypeptide(L)'
;MTRNSSYGRSPYSRRLSDFSNADFSNVHHGGGESDNIHGKRKIAFRAGASSFLRLAKMNSPEWGYALVGSLGSMVCGSFSAIFAYVLSAVLSVYYAPDPGYMKRQIAKYCYLLMGMSSAALVFNTVQHVFWDTVGENLTKRVRERMLGAVLRNEMAWFDAEENASARVAARLALDAQNVRSAIGDRISVIVQNSALLLVACTAGFVLQWRLALVLLAVFPLVVAATVLQKMFMKGFSGDLEAAHARATQIAGEAVANVRTVAAFNAEAKITGLFGANLRGPLRRCFWKGQIAGCGYGVAQFLLYASYALGLWYAAWLVKHGVSDFSRTIRVFMVLMVSANGAAETLTLAPDFVKGGRAMRSDLKTRKQLQWPVI
;
A
#
# COMPACT_ATOMS: atom_id res chain seq x y z
N MET A 1 1.68 -66.65 -9.98
CA MET A 1 2.00 -66.18 -8.62
C MET A 1 2.57 -64.77 -8.70
N THR A 2 1.72 -63.75 -8.58
CA THR A 2 2.10 -62.33 -8.58
C THR A 2 2.31 -61.88 -7.14
N ARG A 3 3.52 -61.39 -6.81
CA ARG A 3 3.84 -60.88 -5.47
C ARG A 3 3.82 -59.36 -5.48
N ASN A 4 2.80 -58.80 -4.84
CA ASN A 4 2.73 -57.39 -4.45
C ASN A 4 3.91 -57.04 -3.54
N SER A 5 4.59 -55.93 -3.82
CA SER A 5 5.55 -55.30 -2.91
C SER A 5 5.11 -53.88 -2.62
N SER A 6 4.42 -53.73 -1.49
CA SER A 6 4.06 -52.47 -0.87
C SER A 6 5.27 -51.95 -0.09
N TYR A 7 6.00 -50.98 -0.65
CA TYR A 7 6.93 -50.17 0.13
C TYR A 7 6.32 -48.81 0.45
N GLY A 8 6.26 -48.55 1.76
CA GLY A 8 5.60 -47.39 2.37
C GLY A 8 6.18 -46.06 1.91
N ARG A 9 5.28 -45.15 1.53
CA ARG A 9 5.58 -43.73 1.36
C ARG A 9 5.71 -43.07 2.72
N SER A 10 6.74 -42.23 2.89
CA SER A 10 6.96 -41.49 4.12
C SER A 10 5.91 -40.37 4.30
N PRO A 11 5.52 -40.05 5.56
CA PRO A 11 4.45 -39.07 5.86
C PRO A 11 4.79 -37.63 5.46
N TYR A 12 6.06 -37.32 5.16
CA TYR A 12 6.53 -35.97 4.89
C TYR A 12 6.14 -35.44 3.51
N SER A 13 5.82 -36.33 2.56
CA SER A 13 5.47 -35.93 1.19
C SER A 13 4.10 -35.26 1.04
N ARG A 14 3.19 -35.41 2.01
CA ARG A 14 1.86 -34.75 1.99
C ARG A 14 1.90 -33.26 2.37
N ARG A 15 2.86 -32.83 3.17
CA ARG A 15 2.86 -31.45 3.72
C ARG A 15 3.20 -30.34 2.71
N LEU A 16 3.80 -30.68 1.56
CA LEU A 16 4.19 -29.71 0.53
C LEU A 16 3.26 -29.68 -0.69
N SER A 17 2.49 -30.75 -0.93
CA SER A 17 1.51 -30.78 -2.04
C SER A 17 0.25 -29.97 -1.74
N ASP A 18 -0.12 -29.82 -0.47
CA ASP A 18 -1.38 -29.20 -0.06
C ASP A 18 -1.30 -27.66 -0.05
N PHE A 19 -0.09 -27.09 -0.11
CA PHE A 19 0.11 -25.65 -0.28
C PHE A 19 -0.02 -25.16 -1.74
N SER A 20 -0.12 -26.07 -2.72
CA SER A 20 -0.08 -25.71 -4.15
C SER A 20 -1.42 -25.78 -4.89
N ASN A 21 -2.50 -26.31 -4.28
CA ASN A 21 -3.77 -26.57 -5.00
C ASN A 21 -5.00 -25.83 -4.47
N ALA A 22 -4.84 -24.88 -3.55
CA ALA A 22 -5.91 -23.93 -3.26
C ALA A 22 -5.80 -22.74 -4.24
N ASP A 23 -6.79 -22.63 -5.12
CA ASP A 23 -7.16 -21.47 -5.95
C ASP A 23 -6.48 -21.26 -7.31
N PHE A 24 -6.34 -22.26 -8.19
CA PHE A 24 -6.26 -21.99 -9.65
C PHE A 24 -6.76 -23.17 -10.51
N SER A 25 -8.07 -23.43 -10.48
CA SER A 25 -8.71 -24.26 -11.51
C SER A 25 -10.07 -23.68 -11.89
N ASN A 26 -10.07 -22.86 -12.96
CA ASN A 26 -11.07 -22.80 -14.03
C ASN A 26 -11.04 -21.44 -14.72
N VAL A 27 -10.07 -21.26 -15.63
CA VAL A 27 -10.20 -20.31 -16.74
C VAL A 27 -9.59 -20.98 -17.96
N HIS A 28 -10.40 -21.73 -18.69
CA HIS A 28 -10.28 -21.92 -20.14
C HIS A 28 -11.51 -22.69 -20.65
N HIS A 29 -12.55 -21.93 -21.05
CA HIS A 29 -13.33 -22.21 -22.25
C HIS A 29 -13.87 -20.88 -22.77
N GLY A 30 -13.72 -20.64 -24.07
CA GLY A 30 -13.79 -19.32 -24.68
C GLY A 30 -15.19 -18.76 -24.91
N GLY A 31 -15.20 -17.48 -25.25
CA GLY A 31 -16.29 -16.79 -25.95
C GLY A 31 -17.29 -16.04 -25.05
N GLY A 32 -17.01 -14.76 -24.78
CA GLY A 32 -18.02 -13.78 -24.35
C GLY A 32 -18.07 -13.44 -22.85
N GLU A 33 -17.08 -12.71 -22.31
CA GLU A 33 -17.13 -12.29 -20.89
C GLU A 33 -16.43 -10.95 -20.61
N SER A 34 -16.71 -9.89 -21.38
CA SER A 34 -16.18 -8.54 -21.10
C SER A 34 -16.99 -7.76 -20.04
N ASP A 35 -18.28 -8.09 -19.85
CA ASP A 35 -19.16 -7.39 -18.89
C ASP A 35 -19.11 -7.95 -17.46
N ASN A 36 -18.69 -9.20 -17.27
CA ASN A 36 -18.76 -9.88 -15.96
C ASN A 36 -17.55 -9.60 -15.05
N ILE A 37 -16.43 -9.14 -15.61
CA ILE A 37 -15.21 -8.78 -14.87
C ILE A 37 -15.42 -7.45 -14.11
N HIS A 38 -16.09 -6.48 -14.72
CA HIS A 38 -16.42 -5.20 -14.09
C HIS A 38 -17.42 -5.38 -12.93
N GLY A 39 -18.41 -6.28 -13.10
CA GLY A 39 -19.35 -6.65 -12.05
C GLY A 39 -18.68 -7.29 -10.84
N LYS A 40 -17.85 -8.33 -11.04
CA LYS A 40 -17.10 -9.00 -9.95
C LYS A 40 -16.17 -8.04 -9.20
N ARG A 41 -15.53 -7.10 -9.90
CA ARG A 41 -14.64 -6.07 -9.29
C ARG A 41 -15.41 -5.04 -8.46
N LYS A 42 -16.57 -4.58 -8.96
CA LYS A 42 -17.49 -3.69 -8.21
C LYS A 42 -18.05 -4.38 -6.97
N ILE A 43 -18.43 -5.65 -7.05
CA ILE A 43 -18.97 -6.43 -5.91
C ILE A 43 -17.89 -6.64 -4.84
N ALA A 44 -16.65 -6.94 -5.23
CA ALA A 44 -15.52 -7.10 -4.29
C ALA A 44 -15.17 -5.79 -3.56
N PHE A 45 -15.22 -4.65 -4.26
CA PHE A 45 -14.99 -3.33 -3.67
C PHE A 45 -16.11 -2.93 -2.69
N ARG A 46 -17.38 -3.12 -3.09
CA ARG A 46 -18.55 -2.81 -2.25
C ARG A 46 -18.59 -3.68 -0.97
N ALA A 47 -18.19 -4.95 -1.09
CA ALA A 47 -18.07 -5.86 0.05
C ALA A 47 -16.91 -5.48 0.99
N GLY A 48 -15.74 -5.09 0.44
CA GLY A 48 -14.61 -4.59 1.24
C GLY A 48 -14.98 -3.33 2.03
N ALA A 49 -15.65 -2.37 1.38
CA ALA A 49 -16.14 -1.15 2.03
C ALA A 49 -17.13 -1.44 3.18
N SER A 50 -18.02 -2.43 3.01
CA SER A 50 -18.96 -2.84 4.07
C SER A 50 -18.28 -3.45 5.31
N SER A 51 -17.15 -4.15 5.14
CA SER A 51 -16.36 -4.68 6.26
C SER A 51 -15.63 -3.56 7.02
N PHE A 52 -15.07 -2.57 6.30
CA PHE A 52 -14.44 -1.40 6.94
C PHE A 52 -15.43 -0.52 7.68
N LEU A 53 -16.61 -0.26 7.12
CA LEU A 53 -17.69 0.45 7.80
C LEU A 53 -18.15 -0.28 9.06
N ARG A 54 -18.17 -1.62 9.04
CA ARG A 54 -18.50 -2.43 10.20
C ARG A 54 -17.41 -2.39 11.29
N LEU A 55 -16.13 -2.30 10.91
CA LEU A 55 -15.03 -2.06 11.85
C LEU A 55 -15.03 -0.63 12.41
N ALA A 56 -15.28 0.38 11.58
CA ALA A 56 -15.47 1.76 12.03
C ALA A 56 -16.63 1.85 13.03
N LYS A 57 -17.72 1.08 12.80
CA LYS A 57 -18.84 0.95 13.74
C LYS A 57 -18.46 0.21 15.04
N MET A 58 -17.52 -0.73 14.99
CA MET A 58 -16.93 -1.34 16.21
C MET A 58 -16.04 -0.38 16.99
N ASN A 59 -15.53 0.67 16.35
CA ASN A 59 -14.76 1.76 16.98
C ASN A 59 -15.64 2.88 17.57
N SER A 60 -16.97 2.72 17.55
CA SER A 60 -17.93 3.67 18.15
C SER A 60 -17.66 4.11 19.59
N PRO A 61 -17.09 3.30 20.52
CA PRO A 61 -16.84 3.76 21.89
C PRO A 61 -15.68 4.74 22.02
N GLU A 62 -14.86 4.98 20.98
CA GLU A 62 -13.68 5.86 21.02
C GLU A 62 -13.71 6.94 19.94
N TRP A 63 -14.91 7.27 19.44
CA TRP A 63 -15.06 8.23 18.35
C TRP A 63 -14.51 9.62 18.69
N GLY A 64 -14.49 10.01 19.97
CA GLY A 64 -13.87 11.26 20.42
C GLY A 64 -12.38 11.35 20.09
N TYR A 65 -11.60 10.29 20.36
CA TYR A 65 -10.17 10.25 20.04
C TYR A 65 -9.93 10.23 18.52
N ALA A 66 -10.76 9.51 17.78
CA ALA A 66 -10.71 9.52 16.31
C ALA A 66 -11.04 10.91 15.73
N LEU A 67 -11.97 11.65 16.35
CA LEU A 67 -12.35 13.00 15.92
C LEU A 67 -11.21 13.99 16.18
N VAL A 68 -10.61 13.98 17.37
CA VAL A 68 -9.42 14.79 17.68
C VAL A 68 -8.24 14.44 16.78
N GLY A 69 -8.00 13.14 16.55
CA GLY A 69 -6.98 12.68 15.60
C GLY A 69 -7.24 13.16 14.17
N SER A 70 -8.50 13.16 13.72
CA SER A 70 -8.88 13.64 12.38
C SER A 70 -8.69 15.16 12.23
N LEU A 71 -9.00 15.95 13.27
CA LEU A 71 -8.71 17.39 13.28
C LEU A 71 -7.20 17.65 13.21
N GLY A 72 -6.40 16.90 13.97
CA GLY A 72 -4.94 16.93 13.89
C GLY A 72 -4.43 16.61 12.48
N SER A 73 -4.95 15.56 11.85
CA SER A 73 -4.65 15.19 10.45
C SER A 73 -4.98 16.30 9.45
N MET A 74 -6.13 16.97 9.61
CA MET A 74 -6.51 18.07 8.73
C MET A 74 -5.56 19.27 8.86
N VAL A 75 -5.17 19.61 10.08
CA VAL A 75 -4.22 20.69 10.35
C VAL A 75 -2.83 20.35 9.78
N CYS A 76 -2.36 19.12 9.99
CA CYS A 76 -1.07 18.68 9.46
C CYS A 76 -1.04 18.69 7.92
N GLY A 77 -2.11 18.23 7.26
CA GLY A 77 -2.24 18.29 5.81
C GLY A 77 -2.25 19.73 5.29
N SER A 78 -2.90 20.64 6.01
CA SER A 78 -2.90 22.06 5.71
C SER A 78 -1.50 22.68 5.84
N PHE A 79 -0.71 22.31 6.86
CA PHE A 79 0.67 22.78 6.99
C PHE A 79 1.55 22.37 5.81
N SER A 80 1.38 21.16 5.27
CA SER A 80 2.11 20.74 4.06
C SER A 80 1.79 21.63 2.85
N ALA A 81 0.53 22.03 2.68
CA ALA A 81 0.11 22.95 1.61
C ALA A 81 0.69 24.36 1.82
N ILE A 82 0.60 24.88 3.05
CA ILE A 82 1.11 26.20 3.42
C ILE A 82 2.64 26.24 3.28
N PHE A 83 3.34 25.16 3.64
CA PHE A 83 4.77 25.03 3.43
C PHE A 83 5.15 25.14 1.95
N ALA A 84 4.46 24.41 1.07
CA ALA A 84 4.67 24.49 -0.37
C ALA A 84 4.43 25.92 -0.90
N TYR A 85 3.40 26.61 -0.39
CA TYR A 85 3.11 27.99 -0.73
C TYR A 85 4.23 28.94 -0.30
N VAL A 86 4.68 28.85 0.96
CA VAL A 86 5.74 29.71 1.51
C VAL A 86 7.06 29.48 0.79
N LEU A 87 7.43 28.23 0.52
CA LEU A 87 8.63 27.89 -0.23
C LEU A 87 8.61 28.53 -1.64
N SER A 88 7.45 28.51 -2.29
CA SER A 88 7.27 29.13 -3.61
C SER A 88 7.30 30.66 -3.55
N ALA A 89 6.78 31.25 -2.48
CA ALA A 89 6.85 32.68 -2.25
C ALA A 89 8.31 33.14 -2.06
N VAL A 90 9.10 32.38 -1.29
CA VAL A 90 10.54 32.61 -1.13
C VAL A 90 11.24 32.55 -2.48
N LEU A 91 10.98 31.52 -3.29
CA LEU A 91 11.56 31.40 -4.63
C LEU A 91 11.28 32.65 -5.49
N SER A 92 10.05 33.18 -5.45
CA SER A 92 9.73 34.39 -6.21
C SER A 92 10.42 35.66 -5.72
N VAL A 93 10.78 35.73 -4.43
CA VAL A 93 11.48 36.89 -3.83
C VAL A 93 12.94 36.92 -4.22
N TYR A 94 13.56 35.76 -4.47
CA TYR A 94 14.93 35.69 -4.98
C TYR A 94 15.10 36.30 -6.38
N TYR A 95 14.01 36.43 -7.15
CA TYR A 95 14.03 37.12 -8.44
C TYR A 95 13.89 38.64 -8.32
N ALA A 96 13.77 39.20 -7.11
CA ALA A 96 13.74 40.64 -6.91
C ALA A 96 15.14 41.25 -7.12
N PRO A 97 15.28 42.35 -7.88
CA PRO A 97 16.57 42.96 -8.18
C PRO A 97 17.25 43.61 -6.97
N ASP A 98 16.48 44.02 -5.94
CA ASP A 98 16.99 44.73 -4.76
C ASP A 98 17.51 43.80 -3.64
N PRO A 99 18.83 43.78 -3.34
CA PRO A 99 19.39 42.87 -2.34
C PRO A 99 18.91 43.14 -0.90
N GLY A 100 18.66 44.42 -0.58
CA GLY A 100 18.19 44.83 0.76
C GLY A 100 16.76 44.41 1.04
N TYR A 101 15.87 44.54 0.04
CA TYR A 101 14.50 44.06 0.12
C TYR A 101 14.43 42.53 0.22
N MET A 102 15.25 41.85 -0.59
CA MET A 102 15.37 40.39 -0.58
C MET A 102 15.74 39.86 0.81
N LYS A 103 16.80 40.38 1.44
CA LYS A 103 17.22 39.95 2.80
C LYS A 103 16.11 40.12 3.84
N ARG A 104 15.44 41.28 3.85
CA ARG A 104 14.39 41.58 4.83
C ARG A 104 13.18 40.67 4.67
N GLN A 105 12.80 40.36 3.43
CA GLN A 105 11.64 39.55 3.15
C GLN A 105 11.91 38.05 3.38
N ILE A 106 13.09 37.56 3.00
CA ILE A 106 13.53 36.19 3.30
C ILE A 106 13.59 35.97 4.81
N ALA A 107 14.15 36.92 5.58
CA ALA A 107 14.19 36.80 7.04
C ALA A 107 12.79 36.60 7.65
N LYS A 108 11.77 37.32 7.18
CA LYS A 108 10.38 37.12 7.60
C LYS A 108 9.87 35.71 7.26
N TYR A 109 10.13 35.22 6.05
CA TYR A 109 9.74 33.87 5.67
C TYR A 109 10.49 32.79 6.45
N CYS A 110 11.76 33.00 6.81
CA CYS A 110 12.51 32.10 7.68
C CYS A 110 11.88 32.00 9.07
N TYR A 111 11.52 33.13 9.70
CA TYR A 111 10.81 33.10 10.99
C TYR A 111 9.44 32.43 10.88
N LEU A 112 8.72 32.65 9.79
CA LEU A 112 7.43 31.99 9.53
C LEU A 112 7.62 30.47 9.38
N LEU A 113 8.63 30.02 8.64
CA LEU A 113 8.96 28.61 8.47
C LEU A 113 9.36 27.97 9.81
N MET A 114 10.17 28.64 10.64
CA MET A 114 10.52 28.15 11.98
C MET A 114 9.29 27.97 12.87
N GLY A 115 8.39 28.96 12.90
CA GLY A 115 7.13 28.87 13.65
C GLY A 115 6.18 27.79 13.12
N MET A 116 6.14 27.62 11.79
CA MET A 116 5.33 26.57 11.16
C MET A 116 5.91 25.18 11.45
N SER A 117 7.23 25.00 11.41
CA SER A 117 7.87 23.72 11.71
C SER A 117 7.66 23.30 13.16
N SER A 118 7.79 24.23 14.11
CA SER A 118 7.52 23.93 15.52
C SER A 118 6.05 23.58 15.77
N ALA A 119 5.11 24.34 15.18
CA ALA A 119 3.69 24.02 15.24
C ALA A 119 3.39 22.67 14.59
N ALA A 120 3.91 22.39 13.40
CA ALA A 120 3.73 21.14 12.69
C ALA A 120 4.22 19.95 13.51
N LEU A 121 5.34 20.08 14.23
CA LEU A 121 5.86 19.02 15.11
C LEU A 121 4.86 18.70 16.23
N VAL A 122 4.30 19.72 16.88
CA VAL A 122 3.30 19.54 17.95
C VAL A 122 2.03 18.88 17.40
N PHE A 123 1.45 19.42 16.33
CA PHE A 123 0.22 18.89 15.75
C PHE A 123 0.39 17.49 15.16
N ASN A 124 1.55 17.18 14.59
CA ASN A 124 1.84 15.85 14.07
C ASN A 124 1.99 14.84 15.21
N THR A 125 2.65 15.22 16.31
CA THR A 125 2.74 14.37 17.51
C THR A 125 1.36 14.08 18.08
N VAL A 126 0.53 15.13 18.21
CA VAL A 126 -0.87 15.01 18.66
C VAL A 126 -1.66 14.07 17.74
N GLN A 127 -1.60 14.27 16.43
CA GLN A 127 -2.25 13.42 15.43
C GLN A 127 -1.87 11.94 15.61
N HIS A 128 -0.58 11.63 15.65
CA HIS A 128 -0.11 10.25 15.76
C HIS A 128 -0.48 9.62 17.09
N VAL A 129 -0.32 10.32 18.22
CA VAL A 129 -0.68 9.78 19.54
C VAL A 129 -2.17 9.40 19.60
N PHE A 130 -3.05 10.24 19.08
CA PHE A 130 -4.49 9.94 19.08
C PHE A 130 -4.86 8.79 18.12
N TRP A 131 -4.31 8.77 16.92
CA TRP A 131 -4.54 7.67 15.96
C TRP A 131 -3.95 6.34 16.43
N ASP A 132 -2.78 6.37 17.07
CA ASP A 132 -2.13 5.19 17.64
C ASP A 132 -2.91 4.65 18.82
N THR A 133 -3.42 5.52 19.69
CA THR A 133 -4.27 5.11 20.83
C THR A 133 -5.53 4.38 20.35
N VAL A 134 -6.19 4.94 19.32
CA VAL A 134 -7.35 4.30 18.68
C VAL A 134 -6.96 2.95 18.04
N GLY A 135 -5.81 2.89 17.37
CA GLY A 135 -5.28 1.67 16.78
C GLY A 135 -5.00 0.58 17.82
N GLU A 136 -4.36 0.92 18.94
CA GLU A 136 -4.03 0.01 20.04
C GLU A 136 -5.27 -0.54 20.73
N ASN A 137 -6.21 0.34 21.09
CA ASN A 137 -7.44 -0.08 21.75
C ASN A 137 -8.29 -0.99 20.87
N LEU A 138 -8.36 -0.69 19.56
CA LEU A 138 -9.01 -1.57 18.60
C LEU A 138 -8.31 -2.93 18.53
N THR A 139 -6.98 -2.95 18.48
CA THR A 139 -6.18 -4.18 18.46
C THR A 139 -6.45 -5.04 19.69
N LYS A 140 -6.47 -4.41 20.88
CA LYS A 140 -6.80 -5.08 22.14
C LYS A 140 -8.17 -5.74 22.09
N ARG A 141 -9.22 -5.00 21.70
CA ARG A 141 -10.59 -5.53 21.60
C ARG A 141 -10.71 -6.66 20.59
N VAL A 142 -10.04 -6.55 19.44
CA VAL A 142 -10.02 -7.61 18.41
C VAL A 142 -9.35 -8.86 18.97
N ARG A 143 -8.19 -8.74 19.62
CA ARG A 143 -7.49 -9.87 20.25
C ARG A 143 -8.30 -10.54 21.34
N GLU A 144 -8.92 -9.76 22.24
CA GLU A 144 -9.78 -10.30 23.31
C GLU A 144 -10.97 -11.07 22.75
N ARG A 145 -11.63 -10.55 21.71
CA ARG A 145 -12.77 -11.21 21.07
C ARG A 145 -12.37 -12.44 20.27
N MET A 146 -11.26 -12.38 19.53
CA MET A 146 -10.74 -13.52 18.79
C MET A 146 -10.32 -14.64 19.74
N LEU A 147 -9.58 -14.32 20.80
CA LEU A 147 -9.18 -15.29 21.82
C LEU A 147 -10.39 -15.89 22.53
N GLY A 148 -11.33 -15.06 22.99
CA GLY A 148 -12.53 -15.52 23.68
C GLY A 148 -13.41 -16.44 22.84
N ALA A 149 -13.39 -16.30 21.52
CA ALA A 149 -14.11 -17.18 20.63
C ALA A 149 -13.33 -18.44 20.25
N VAL A 150 -12.01 -18.36 20.09
CA VAL A 150 -11.15 -19.55 19.96
C VAL A 150 -11.37 -20.48 21.15
N LEU A 151 -11.39 -19.93 22.38
CA LEU A 151 -11.62 -20.70 23.61
C LEU A 151 -13.04 -21.29 23.74
N ARG A 152 -14.01 -20.81 22.97
CA ARG A 152 -15.40 -21.32 22.97
C ARG A 152 -15.66 -22.39 21.91
N ASN A 153 -14.68 -22.68 21.05
CA ASN A 153 -14.82 -23.72 20.03
C ASN A 153 -14.77 -25.12 20.64
N GLU A 154 -15.44 -26.06 19.97
CA GLU A 154 -15.40 -27.48 20.29
C GLU A 154 -14.01 -28.10 20.12
N MET A 155 -13.71 -29.17 20.86
CA MET A 155 -12.40 -29.84 20.80
C MET A 155 -12.07 -30.33 19.38
N ALA A 156 -13.06 -30.83 18.64
CA ALA A 156 -12.91 -31.29 17.26
C ALA A 156 -12.42 -30.18 16.30
N TRP A 157 -12.63 -28.91 16.63
CA TRP A 157 -12.13 -27.79 15.83
C TRP A 157 -10.60 -27.68 15.91
N PHE A 158 -10.02 -27.98 17.08
CA PHE A 158 -8.57 -27.95 17.30
C PHE A 158 -7.86 -29.16 16.70
N ASP A 159 -8.58 -30.24 16.42
CA ASP A 159 -8.04 -31.45 15.78
C ASP A 159 -7.77 -31.26 14.28
N ALA A 160 -8.35 -30.23 13.66
CA ALA A 160 -8.08 -29.90 12.27
C ALA A 160 -6.66 -29.32 12.09
N GLU A 161 -5.86 -29.87 11.16
CA GLU A 161 -4.49 -29.39 10.87
C GLU A 161 -4.44 -27.89 10.49
N GLU A 162 -5.54 -27.34 9.98
CA GLU A 162 -5.68 -25.91 9.68
C GLU A 162 -5.67 -25.01 10.92
N ASN A 163 -6.10 -25.54 12.06
CA ASN A 163 -6.27 -24.84 13.33
C ASN A 163 -5.24 -25.24 14.37
N ALA A 164 -4.08 -25.75 13.92
CA ALA A 164 -2.95 -26.02 14.79
C ALA A 164 -2.62 -24.79 15.66
N SER A 165 -2.28 -25.01 16.93
CA SER A 165 -2.06 -23.97 17.93
C SER A 165 -1.10 -22.85 17.46
N ALA A 166 -0.01 -23.21 16.78
CA ALA A 166 0.95 -22.26 16.21
C ALA A 166 0.33 -21.36 15.13
N ARG A 167 -0.56 -21.92 14.30
CA ARG A 167 -1.23 -21.19 13.20
C ARG A 167 -2.31 -20.24 13.74
N VAL A 168 -3.05 -20.68 14.76
CA VAL A 168 -4.04 -19.84 15.45
C VAL A 168 -3.36 -18.69 16.20
N ALA A 169 -2.26 -18.95 16.90
CA ALA A 169 -1.45 -17.90 17.54
C ALA A 169 -0.90 -16.89 16.52
N ALA A 170 -0.41 -17.38 15.37
CA ALA A 170 0.05 -16.51 14.29
C ALA A 170 -1.08 -15.63 13.72
N ARG A 171 -2.28 -16.18 13.47
CA ARG A 171 -3.46 -15.40 13.04
C ARG A 171 -3.83 -14.34 14.06
N LEU A 172 -3.89 -14.70 15.34
CA LEU A 172 -4.22 -13.75 16.43
C LEU A 172 -3.22 -12.58 16.52
N ALA A 173 -1.94 -12.83 16.22
CA ALA A 173 -0.92 -11.80 16.20
C ALA A 173 -0.96 -10.95 14.91
N LEU A 174 -0.92 -11.58 13.75
CA LEU A 174 -0.77 -10.95 12.44
C LEU A 174 -2.04 -10.26 11.97
N ASP A 175 -3.20 -10.90 12.10
CA ASP A 175 -4.46 -10.34 11.62
C ASP A 175 -4.84 -9.11 12.46
N ALA A 176 -4.63 -9.18 13.78
CA ALA A 176 -4.80 -8.04 14.67
C ALA A 176 -3.86 -6.86 14.32
N GLN A 177 -2.59 -7.13 14.00
CA GLN A 177 -1.64 -6.09 13.59
C GLN A 177 -1.99 -5.48 12.23
N ASN A 178 -2.48 -6.30 11.28
CA ASN A 178 -2.96 -5.83 9.99
C ASN A 178 -4.18 -4.91 10.15
N VAL A 179 -5.11 -5.25 11.06
CA VAL A 179 -6.26 -4.39 11.40
C VAL A 179 -5.79 -3.05 11.97
N ARG A 180 -4.82 -3.08 12.90
CA ARG A 180 -4.23 -1.87 13.50
C ARG A 180 -3.67 -0.93 12.44
N SER A 181 -2.77 -1.43 11.59
CA SER A 181 -2.11 -0.58 10.60
C SER A 181 -3.12 -0.04 9.59
N ALA A 182 -4.10 -0.84 9.17
CA ALA A 182 -5.14 -0.41 8.25
C ALA A 182 -6.02 0.73 8.78
N ILE A 183 -6.23 0.83 10.10
CA ILE A 183 -7.11 1.83 10.71
C ILE A 183 -6.32 2.99 11.32
N GLY A 184 -5.30 2.73 12.13
CA GLY A 184 -4.48 3.74 12.78
C GLY A 184 -3.63 4.54 11.78
N ASP A 185 -2.80 3.84 10.99
CA ASP A 185 -1.84 4.53 10.11
C ASP A 185 -2.52 5.05 8.84
N ARG A 186 -3.31 4.18 8.18
CA ARG A 186 -3.77 4.49 6.81
C ARG A 186 -4.89 5.52 6.78
N ILE A 187 -5.82 5.51 7.74
CA ILE A 187 -6.91 6.49 7.76
C ILE A 187 -6.35 7.88 8.07
N SER A 188 -5.40 7.97 9.01
CA SER A 188 -4.69 9.21 9.34
C SER A 188 -4.08 9.86 8.09
N VAL A 189 -3.38 9.08 7.27
CA VAL A 189 -2.77 9.55 6.01
C VAL A 189 -3.84 9.95 4.97
N ILE A 190 -4.95 9.22 4.85
CA ILE A 190 -6.04 9.59 3.93
C ILE A 190 -6.63 10.94 4.33
N VAL A 191 -6.95 11.13 5.61
CA VAL A 191 -7.57 12.38 6.11
C VAL A 191 -6.59 13.54 5.88
N GLN A 192 -5.31 13.35 6.20
CA GLN A 192 -4.27 14.34 5.98
C GLN A 192 -4.13 14.73 4.50
N ASN A 193 -4.04 13.75 3.59
CA ASN A 193 -3.91 14.01 2.16
C ASN A 193 -5.19 14.59 1.54
N SER A 194 -6.37 14.25 2.06
CA SER A 194 -7.62 14.87 1.64
C SER A 194 -7.67 16.35 2.00
N ALA A 195 -7.21 16.71 3.21
CA ALA A 195 -7.10 18.11 3.63
C ALA A 195 -6.06 18.87 2.81
N LEU A 196 -4.90 18.27 2.55
CA LEU A 196 -3.86 18.81 1.66
C LEU A 196 -4.44 19.13 0.27
N LEU A 197 -5.14 18.16 -0.35
CA LEU A 197 -5.73 18.34 -1.67
C LEU A 197 -6.80 19.44 -1.68
N LEU A 198 -7.66 19.51 -0.65
CA LEU A 198 -8.67 20.56 -0.52
C LEU A 198 -8.05 21.95 -0.39
N VAL A 199 -7.04 22.11 0.48
CA VAL A 199 -6.35 23.40 0.67
C VAL A 199 -5.58 23.80 -0.59
N ALA A 200 -4.95 22.85 -1.29
CA ALA A 200 -4.21 23.14 -2.49
C ALA A 200 -5.09 23.47 -3.69
N CYS A 201 -6.21 22.77 -3.87
CA CYS A 201 -7.19 23.11 -4.90
C CYS A 201 -7.80 24.49 -4.64
N THR A 202 -8.22 24.79 -3.40
CA THR A 202 -8.78 26.11 -3.07
C THR A 202 -7.75 27.22 -3.28
N ALA A 203 -6.52 27.06 -2.79
CA ALA A 203 -5.44 28.02 -3.03
C ALA A 203 -5.13 28.20 -4.54
N GLY A 204 -5.12 27.10 -5.30
CA GLY A 204 -4.89 27.11 -6.75
C GLY A 204 -5.96 27.91 -7.51
N PHE A 205 -7.24 27.67 -7.22
CA PHE A 205 -8.35 28.37 -7.86
C PHE A 205 -8.40 29.86 -7.49
N VAL A 206 -8.08 30.22 -6.23
CA VAL A 206 -8.08 31.61 -5.77
C VAL A 206 -6.94 32.44 -6.39
N LEU A 207 -5.74 31.85 -6.52
CA LEU A 207 -4.57 32.57 -7.05
C LEU A 207 -4.61 32.69 -8.58
N GLN A 208 -4.79 31.57 -9.27
CA GLN A 208 -4.88 31.55 -10.73
C GLN A 208 -5.64 30.33 -11.27
N TRP A 209 -6.93 30.52 -11.48
CA TRP A 209 -7.86 29.47 -11.91
C TRP A 209 -7.50 28.85 -13.28
N ARG A 210 -6.94 29.63 -14.22
CA ARG A 210 -6.57 29.13 -15.56
C ARG A 210 -5.48 28.07 -15.51
N LEU A 211 -4.42 28.33 -14.74
CA LEU A 211 -3.33 27.37 -14.53
C LEU A 211 -3.81 26.17 -13.71
N ALA A 212 -4.61 26.42 -12.67
CA ALA A 212 -5.16 25.38 -11.83
C ALA A 212 -6.01 24.36 -12.63
N LEU A 213 -6.82 24.81 -13.60
CA LEU A 213 -7.61 23.92 -14.46
C LEU A 213 -6.73 23.01 -15.32
N VAL A 214 -5.68 23.55 -15.92
CA VAL A 214 -4.73 22.75 -16.73
C VAL A 214 -4.04 21.71 -15.86
N LEU A 215 -3.57 22.10 -14.67
CA LEU A 215 -2.93 21.18 -13.74
C LEU A 215 -3.91 20.14 -13.18
N LEU A 216 -5.18 20.48 -13.00
CA LEU A 216 -6.23 19.55 -12.61
C LEU A 216 -6.54 18.52 -13.72
N ALA A 217 -6.50 18.93 -14.99
CA ALA A 217 -6.66 18.02 -16.13
C ALA A 217 -5.48 17.03 -16.26
N VAL A 218 -4.28 17.48 -15.92
CA VAL A 218 -3.05 16.66 -15.91
C VAL A 218 -2.91 15.83 -14.62
N PHE A 219 -3.60 16.21 -13.55
CA PHE A 219 -3.60 15.54 -12.25
C PHE A 219 -3.82 14.01 -12.30
N PRO A 220 -4.84 13.46 -12.99
CA PRO A 220 -5.03 12.01 -13.07
C PRO A 220 -3.86 11.30 -13.78
N LEU A 221 -3.18 11.96 -14.73
CA LEU A 221 -2.02 11.41 -15.41
C LEU A 221 -0.84 11.27 -14.44
N VAL A 222 -0.60 12.30 -13.61
CA VAL A 222 0.43 12.29 -12.55
C VAL A 222 0.19 11.17 -11.54
N VAL A 223 -1.06 11.06 -11.07
CA VAL A 223 -1.46 10.02 -10.12
C VAL A 223 -1.34 8.63 -10.75
N ALA A 224 -1.73 8.45 -12.01
CA ALA A 224 -1.57 7.17 -12.70
C ALA A 224 -0.09 6.79 -12.86
N ALA A 225 0.76 7.74 -13.26
CA ALA A 225 2.19 7.51 -13.44
C ALA A 225 2.89 7.11 -12.12
N THR A 226 2.62 7.82 -11.03
CA THR A 226 3.17 7.53 -9.70
C THR A 226 2.66 6.22 -9.11
N VAL A 227 1.38 5.89 -9.30
CA VAL A 227 0.84 4.58 -8.89
C VAL A 227 1.49 3.45 -9.69
N LEU A 228 1.62 3.62 -11.00
CA LEU A 228 2.25 2.66 -11.89
C LEU A 228 3.73 2.43 -11.51
N GLN A 229 4.45 3.52 -11.18
CA GLN A 229 5.81 3.47 -10.64
C GLN A 229 5.89 2.58 -9.39
N LYS A 230 5.01 2.79 -8.39
CA LYS A 230 5.01 1.97 -7.17
C LYS A 230 4.60 0.52 -7.44
N MET A 231 3.68 0.29 -8.38
CA MET A 231 3.27 -1.06 -8.79
C MET A 231 4.42 -1.83 -9.44
N PHE A 232 5.20 -1.21 -10.34
CA PHE A 232 6.34 -1.86 -10.96
C PHE A 232 7.46 -2.16 -9.96
N MET A 233 7.66 -1.30 -8.94
CA MET A 233 8.59 -1.61 -7.84
C MET A 233 8.12 -2.79 -6.98
N LYS A 234 6.81 -2.94 -6.72
CA LYS A 234 6.25 -4.03 -5.90
C LYS A 234 6.04 -5.35 -6.68
N GLY A 235 5.87 -5.31 -8.01
CA GLY A 235 5.39 -6.44 -8.83
C GLY A 235 6.35 -7.64 -9.00
N PHE A 236 7.52 -7.60 -8.36
CA PHE A 236 8.56 -8.62 -8.54
C PHE A 236 8.36 -9.93 -7.76
N SER A 237 7.41 -10.03 -6.83
CA SER A 237 7.41 -11.14 -5.85
C SER A 237 6.66 -12.42 -6.26
N GLY A 238 5.55 -12.35 -7.02
CA GLY A 238 4.60 -13.47 -7.09
C GLY A 238 5.10 -14.79 -7.70
N ASP A 239 5.77 -14.75 -8.85
CA ASP A 239 6.19 -15.98 -9.56
C ASP A 239 7.50 -16.58 -9.03
N LEU A 240 8.26 -15.81 -8.25
CA LEU A 240 9.55 -16.23 -7.71
C LEU A 240 9.36 -17.16 -6.52
N GLU A 241 8.39 -16.88 -5.64
CA GLU A 241 8.19 -17.64 -4.39
C GLU A 241 7.95 -19.13 -4.63
N ALA A 242 7.04 -19.49 -5.55
CA ALA A 242 6.71 -20.89 -5.82
C ALA A 242 7.88 -21.68 -6.44
N ALA A 243 8.72 -21.04 -7.24
CA ALA A 243 9.86 -21.69 -7.84
C ALA A 243 11.07 -21.76 -6.90
N HIS A 244 11.26 -20.73 -6.07
CA HIS A 244 12.20 -20.78 -4.94
C HIS A 244 11.80 -21.85 -3.93
N ALA A 245 10.52 -22.00 -3.62
CA ALA A 245 10.04 -23.03 -2.70
C ALA A 245 10.44 -24.45 -3.17
N ARG A 246 10.32 -24.76 -4.46
CA ARG A 246 10.77 -26.04 -5.02
C ARG A 246 12.28 -26.22 -4.95
N ALA A 247 13.05 -25.18 -5.29
CA ALA A 247 14.51 -25.25 -5.20
C ALA A 247 14.98 -25.44 -3.74
N THR A 248 14.36 -24.72 -2.80
CA THR A 248 14.60 -24.83 -1.37
C THR A 248 14.18 -26.19 -0.83
N GLN A 249 13.09 -26.78 -1.32
CA GLN A 249 12.70 -28.13 -0.96
C GLN A 249 13.77 -29.15 -1.37
N ILE A 250 14.26 -29.10 -2.62
CA ILE A 250 15.32 -30.00 -3.10
C ILE A 250 16.61 -29.84 -2.28
N ALA A 251 16.98 -28.60 -1.97
CA ALA A 251 18.13 -28.33 -1.10
C ALA A 251 17.91 -28.87 0.32
N GLY A 252 16.71 -28.69 0.88
CA GLY A 252 16.33 -29.19 2.20
C GLY A 252 16.38 -30.72 2.28
N GLU A 253 15.85 -31.42 1.28
CA GLU A 253 15.91 -32.89 1.19
C GLU A 253 17.34 -33.41 1.08
N ALA A 254 18.19 -32.72 0.30
CA ALA A 254 19.59 -33.08 0.15
C ALA A 254 20.41 -32.87 1.43
N VAL A 255 20.21 -31.74 2.11
CA VAL A 255 20.90 -31.42 3.37
C VAL A 255 20.46 -32.35 4.50
N ALA A 256 19.15 -32.63 4.61
CA ALA A 256 18.62 -33.56 5.60
C ALA A 256 19.19 -34.98 5.43
N ASN A 257 19.50 -35.37 4.19
CA ASN A 257 19.98 -36.71 3.84
C ASN A 257 21.43 -36.72 3.33
N VAL A 258 22.27 -35.81 3.85
CA VAL A 258 23.64 -35.60 3.33
C VAL A 258 24.49 -36.87 3.33
N ARG A 259 24.35 -37.73 4.36
CA ARG A 259 25.11 -38.99 4.45
C ARG A 259 24.77 -39.97 3.33
N THR A 260 23.49 -40.08 2.97
CA THR A 260 23.04 -40.89 1.82
C THR A 260 23.47 -40.29 0.49
N VAL A 261 23.42 -38.96 0.34
CA VAL A 261 23.91 -38.30 -0.89
C VAL A 261 25.39 -38.56 -1.11
N ALA A 262 26.20 -38.44 -0.05
CA ALA A 262 27.63 -38.74 -0.08
C ALA A 262 27.90 -40.23 -0.34
N ALA A 263 27.14 -41.14 0.29
CA ALA A 263 27.28 -42.59 0.10
C ALA A 263 27.03 -43.04 -1.34
N PHE A 264 26.12 -42.38 -2.06
CA PHE A 264 25.85 -42.64 -3.48
C PHE A 264 26.65 -41.74 -4.43
N ASN A 265 27.55 -40.89 -3.91
CA ASN A 265 28.33 -39.90 -4.67
C ASN A 265 27.46 -39.06 -5.63
N ALA A 266 26.27 -38.68 -5.18
CA ALA A 266 25.23 -38.03 -6.00
C ALA A 266 25.24 -36.49 -5.89
N GLU A 267 26.26 -35.90 -5.27
CA GLU A 267 26.36 -34.47 -5.00
C GLU A 267 26.28 -33.63 -6.27
N ALA A 268 27.02 -33.99 -7.33
CA ALA A 268 26.99 -33.33 -8.62
C ALA A 268 25.61 -33.40 -9.30
N LYS A 269 24.87 -34.50 -9.09
CA LYS A 269 23.53 -34.68 -9.64
C LYS A 269 22.52 -33.77 -8.94
N ILE A 270 22.62 -33.63 -7.62
CA ILE A 270 21.73 -32.78 -6.82
C ILE A 270 22.01 -31.30 -7.11
N THR A 271 23.26 -30.88 -7.19
CA THR A 271 23.61 -29.49 -7.57
C THR A 271 23.14 -29.17 -8.99
N GLY A 272 23.24 -30.12 -9.92
CA GLY A 272 22.67 -30.02 -11.27
C GLY A 272 21.15 -29.86 -11.27
N LEU A 273 20.43 -30.66 -10.48
CA LEU A 273 18.97 -30.57 -10.30
C LEU A 273 18.54 -29.23 -9.69
N PHE A 274 19.26 -28.74 -8.67
CA PHE A 274 19.04 -27.43 -8.07
C PHE A 274 19.22 -26.31 -9.09
N GLY A 275 20.33 -26.33 -9.84
CA GLY A 275 20.61 -25.36 -10.90
C GLY A 275 19.57 -25.39 -12.02
N ALA A 276 19.13 -26.58 -12.45
CA ALA A 276 18.11 -26.74 -13.48
C ALA A 276 16.76 -26.13 -13.06
N ASN A 277 16.35 -26.33 -11.80
CA ASN A 277 15.11 -25.76 -11.27
C ASN A 277 15.16 -24.23 -11.12
N LEU A 278 16.34 -23.63 -10.96
CA LEU A 278 16.53 -22.18 -10.86
C LEU A 278 16.70 -21.47 -12.22
N ARG A 279 17.12 -22.17 -13.27
CA ARG A 279 17.28 -21.56 -14.62
C ARG A 279 15.98 -20.99 -15.19
N GLY A 280 14.87 -21.70 -15.02
CA GLY A 280 13.55 -21.24 -15.46
C GLY A 280 13.13 -19.92 -14.78
N PRO A 281 13.14 -19.86 -13.43
CA PRO A 281 12.91 -18.65 -12.64
C PRO A 281 13.86 -17.51 -13.00
N LEU A 282 15.15 -17.80 -13.20
CA LEU A 282 16.14 -16.80 -13.58
C LEU A 282 15.78 -16.13 -14.92
N ARG A 283 15.42 -16.92 -15.94
CA ARG A 283 15.03 -16.40 -17.26
C ARG A 283 13.72 -15.60 -17.21
N ARG A 284 12.76 -16.04 -16.40
CA ARG A 284 11.51 -15.28 -16.15
C ARG A 284 11.79 -13.99 -15.40
N CYS A 285 12.69 -14.02 -14.41
CA CYS A 285 13.11 -12.83 -13.65
C CYS A 285 13.78 -11.80 -14.57
N PHE A 286 14.61 -12.24 -15.51
CA PHE A 286 15.25 -11.34 -16.48
C PHE A 286 14.21 -10.61 -17.34
N TRP A 287 13.29 -11.35 -17.97
CA TRP A 287 12.24 -10.74 -18.80
C TRP A 287 11.27 -9.88 -18.00
N LYS A 288 10.83 -10.36 -16.83
CA LYS A 288 9.97 -9.61 -15.93
C LYS A 288 10.66 -8.34 -15.44
N GLY A 289 11.96 -8.42 -15.17
CA GLY A 289 12.83 -7.29 -14.85
C GLY A 289 12.89 -6.26 -15.95
N GLN A 290 13.10 -6.71 -17.19
CA GLN A 290 13.14 -5.82 -18.34
C GLN A 290 11.79 -5.12 -18.58
N ILE A 291 10.68 -5.86 -18.51
CA ILE A 291 9.33 -5.31 -18.66
C ILE A 291 9.01 -4.31 -17.55
N ALA A 292 9.34 -4.64 -16.30
CA ALA A 292 9.12 -3.74 -15.16
C ALA A 292 10.02 -2.50 -15.24
N GLY A 293 11.27 -2.64 -15.69
CA GLY A 293 12.20 -1.53 -15.91
C GLY A 293 11.72 -0.59 -17.01
N CYS A 294 11.31 -1.12 -18.17
CA CYS A 294 10.72 -0.33 -19.24
C CYS A 294 9.42 0.37 -18.78
N GLY A 295 8.55 -0.36 -18.07
CA GLY A 295 7.32 0.20 -17.50
C GLY A 295 7.57 1.32 -16.49
N TYR A 296 8.58 1.16 -15.64
CA TYR A 296 9.05 2.20 -14.72
C TYR A 296 9.58 3.42 -15.47
N GLY A 297 10.37 3.22 -16.52
CA GLY A 297 10.89 4.29 -17.38
C GLY A 297 9.79 5.11 -18.04
N VAL A 298 8.79 4.43 -18.63
CA VAL A 298 7.61 5.09 -19.23
C VAL A 298 6.80 5.86 -18.18
N ALA A 299 6.58 5.28 -17.01
CA ALA A 299 5.88 5.96 -15.91
C ALA A 299 6.63 7.23 -15.47
N GLN A 300 7.97 7.17 -15.32
CA GLN A 300 8.77 8.34 -14.98
C GLN A 300 8.78 9.39 -16.09
N PHE A 301 8.86 8.97 -17.35
CA PHE A 301 8.77 9.89 -18.47
C PHE A 301 7.45 10.65 -18.49
N LEU A 302 6.32 9.95 -18.31
CA LEU A 302 5.00 10.59 -18.22
C LEU A 302 4.89 11.57 -17.05
N LEU A 303 5.49 11.23 -15.91
CA LEU A 303 5.54 12.11 -14.74
C LEU A 303 6.29 13.41 -15.06
N TYR A 304 7.53 13.34 -15.58
CA TYR A 304 8.29 14.55 -15.90
C TYR A 304 7.71 15.32 -17.10
N ALA A 305 7.14 14.63 -18.09
CA ALA A 305 6.45 15.28 -19.21
C ALA A 305 5.25 16.11 -18.72
N SER A 306 4.52 15.60 -17.72
CA SER A 306 3.41 16.33 -17.09
C SER A 306 3.88 17.61 -16.38
N TYR A 307 5.04 17.57 -15.72
CA TYR A 307 5.65 18.75 -15.10
C TYR A 307 6.15 19.75 -16.15
N ALA A 308 6.75 19.26 -17.24
CA ALA A 308 7.17 20.09 -18.36
C ALA A 308 5.99 20.82 -19.00
N LEU A 309 4.87 20.14 -19.23
CA LEU A 309 3.63 20.74 -19.75
C LEU A 309 3.08 21.82 -18.79
N GLY A 310 3.05 21.54 -17.49
CA GLY A 310 2.60 22.50 -16.47
C GLY A 310 3.47 23.77 -16.45
N LEU A 311 4.79 23.61 -16.49
CA LEU A 311 5.73 24.73 -16.53
C LEU A 311 5.70 25.48 -17.86
N TRP A 312 5.54 24.79 -18.98
CA TRP A 312 5.41 25.42 -20.30
C TRP A 312 4.17 26.32 -20.37
N TYR A 313 3.02 25.81 -19.91
CA TYR A 313 1.79 26.62 -19.86
C TYR A 313 1.90 27.77 -18.86
N ALA A 314 2.51 27.55 -17.70
CA ALA A 314 2.83 28.59 -16.74
C ALA A 314 3.68 29.72 -17.36
N ALA A 315 4.75 29.37 -18.08
CA ALA A 315 5.61 30.33 -18.77
C ALA A 315 4.85 31.08 -19.88
N TRP A 316 3.99 30.39 -20.63
CA TRP A 316 3.14 31.02 -21.64
C TRP A 316 2.19 32.07 -21.03
N LEU A 317 1.61 31.79 -19.87
CA LEU A 317 0.74 32.71 -19.12
C LEU A 317 1.47 33.99 -18.68
N VAL A 318 2.71 33.82 -18.20
CA VAL A 318 3.56 34.94 -17.77
C VAL A 318 4.00 35.77 -18.97
N LYS A 319 4.37 35.13 -20.10
CA LYS A 319 4.80 35.82 -21.32
C LYS A 319 3.72 36.74 -21.90
N HIS A 320 2.45 36.34 -21.82
CA HIS A 320 1.33 37.13 -22.36
C HIS A 320 0.77 38.17 -21.35
N GLY A 321 1.42 38.36 -20.20
CA GLY A 321 1.00 39.34 -19.19
C GLY A 321 -0.33 39.01 -18.50
N VAL A 322 -0.85 37.78 -18.66
CA VAL A 322 -2.11 37.34 -18.04
C VAL A 322 -1.91 37.03 -16.54
N SER A 323 -0.67 36.79 -16.09
CA SER A 323 -0.36 36.44 -14.70
C SER A 323 1.04 36.83 -14.29
N ASP A 324 1.18 37.17 -13.00
CA ASP A 324 2.48 37.37 -12.38
C ASP A 324 3.24 36.05 -12.24
N PHE A 325 4.56 36.09 -12.43
CA PHE A 325 5.45 34.96 -12.16
C PHE A 325 5.26 34.41 -10.74
N SER A 326 5.16 35.30 -9.74
CA SER A 326 5.02 34.91 -8.32
C SER A 326 3.74 34.13 -8.04
N ARG A 327 2.60 34.51 -8.64
CA ARG A 327 1.33 33.77 -8.44
C ARG A 327 1.37 32.42 -9.15
N THR A 328 1.91 32.41 -10.37
CA THR A 328 1.99 31.24 -11.24
C THR A 328 2.84 30.13 -10.62
N ILE A 329 4.04 30.47 -10.10
CA ILE A 329 4.93 29.49 -9.47
C ILE A 329 4.38 28.94 -8.16
N ARG A 330 3.67 29.76 -7.37
CA ARG A 330 2.98 29.33 -6.14
C ARG A 330 1.92 28.28 -6.43
N VAL A 331 1.07 28.51 -7.43
CA VAL A 331 0.02 27.56 -7.84
C VAL A 331 0.63 26.26 -8.34
N PHE A 332 1.68 26.33 -9.16
CA PHE A 332 2.37 25.15 -9.68
C PHE A 332 2.91 24.25 -8.54
N MET A 333 3.68 24.81 -7.62
CA MET A 333 4.30 24.03 -6.54
C MET A 333 3.28 23.46 -5.55
N VAL A 334 2.26 24.24 -5.15
CA VAL A 334 1.22 23.79 -4.22
C VAL A 334 0.45 22.59 -4.80
N LEU A 335 0.08 22.66 -6.08
CA LEU A 335 -0.62 21.56 -6.75
C LEU A 335 0.29 20.36 -7.00
N MET A 336 1.58 20.56 -7.29
CA MET A 336 2.53 19.47 -7.48
C MET A 336 2.75 18.65 -6.20
N VAL A 337 2.93 19.33 -5.06
CA VAL A 337 3.05 18.68 -3.74
C VAL A 337 1.79 17.87 -3.42
N SER A 338 0.62 18.40 -3.77
CA SER A 338 -0.67 17.75 -3.52
C SER A 338 -0.90 16.53 -4.42
N ALA A 339 -0.40 16.56 -5.66
CA ALA A 339 -0.45 15.40 -6.54
C ALA A 339 0.36 14.22 -5.99
N ASN A 340 1.52 14.48 -5.37
CA ASN A 340 2.30 13.45 -4.70
C ASN A 340 1.57 12.87 -3.46
N GLY A 341 0.94 13.71 -2.64
CA GLY A 341 0.14 13.23 -1.50
C GLY A 341 -1.08 12.39 -1.93
N ALA A 342 -1.76 12.80 -3.02
CA ALA A 342 -2.85 12.02 -3.60
C ALA A 342 -2.38 10.67 -4.16
N ALA A 343 -1.24 10.65 -4.84
CA ALA A 343 -0.61 9.43 -5.32
C ALA A 343 -0.29 8.46 -4.18
N GLU A 344 0.29 8.98 -3.09
CA GLU A 344 0.56 8.17 -1.91
C GLU A 344 -0.71 7.52 -1.37
N THR A 345 -1.77 8.30 -1.18
CA THR A 345 -3.09 7.81 -0.75
C THR A 345 -3.62 6.69 -1.66
N LEU A 346 -3.53 6.86 -2.97
CA LEU A 346 -4.01 5.86 -3.92
C LEU A 346 -3.18 4.56 -3.88
N THR A 347 -1.88 4.67 -3.58
CA THR A 347 -1.01 3.49 -3.41
C THR A 347 -1.24 2.74 -2.10
N LEU A 348 -1.91 3.36 -1.13
CA LEU A 348 -2.38 2.70 0.10
C LEU A 348 -3.69 1.93 -0.13
N ALA A 349 -4.52 2.34 -1.10
CA ALA A 349 -5.79 1.69 -1.46
C ALA A 349 -5.72 0.16 -1.64
N PRO A 350 -4.71 -0.44 -2.33
CA PRO A 350 -4.61 -1.90 -2.42
C PRO A 350 -4.33 -2.57 -1.08
N ASP A 351 -3.65 -1.91 -0.14
CA ASP A 351 -3.43 -2.44 1.21
C ASP A 351 -4.73 -2.42 2.02
N PHE A 352 -5.63 -1.46 1.78
CA PHE A 352 -7.01 -1.54 2.29
C PHE A 352 -7.77 -2.74 1.72
N VAL A 353 -7.65 -3.00 0.42
CA VAL A 353 -8.29 -4.17 -0.20
C VAL A 353 -7.71 -5.48 0.36
N LYS A 354 -6.41 -5.53 0.66
CA LYS A 354 -5.77 -6.69 1.31
C LYS A 354 -6.21 -6.84 2.76
N GLY A 355 -6.23 -5.77 3.56
CA GLY A 355 -6.75 -5.78 4.93
C GLY A 355 -8.21 -6.23 4.99
N GLY A 356 -9.04 -5.76 4.05
CA GLY A 356 -10.42 -6.21 3.90
C GLY A 356 -10.55 -7.69 3.48
N ARG A 357 -9.58 -8.26 2.76
CA ARG A 357 -9.54 -9.70 2.43
C ARG A 357 -9.08 -10.58 3.59
N ALA A 358 -8.06 -10.16 4.35
CA ALA A 358 -7.64 -10.85 5.58
C ALA A 358 -8.78 -10.88 6.61
N MET A 359 -9.51 -9.77 6.75
CA MET A 359 -10.74 -9.75 7.55
C MET A 359 -11.85 -10.64 6.98
N ARG A 360 -11.89 -10.87 5.66
CA ARG A 360 -12.87 -11.77 5.03
C ARG A 360 -12.52 -13.24 5.27
N SER A 361 -11.25 -13.64 5.33
CA SER A 361 -10.88 -14.99 5.76
C SER A 361 -11.35 -15.24 7.18
N ASP A 362 -11.17 -14.26 8.09
CA ASP A 362 -11.69 -14.31 9.46
C ASP A 362 -13.22 -14.35 9.52
N LEU A 363 -13.90 -13.58 8.65
CA LEU A 363 -15.37 -13.59 8.56
C LEU A 363 -15.95 -14.85 7.88
N LYS A 364 -15.19 -15.51 7.00
CA LYS A 364 -15.57 -16.81 6.42
C LYS A 364 -15.43 -17.91 7.48
N THR A 365 -14.37 -17.90 8.29
CA THR A 365 -14.29 -18.72 9.49
C THR A 365 -15.45 -18.38 10.43
N ARG A 366 -15.77 -17.09 10.61
CA ARG A 366 -16.92 -16.62 11.42
C ARG A 366 -18.26 -17.22 10.99
N LYS A 367 -18.49 -17.41 9.68
CA LYS A 367 -19.71 -18.04 9.12
C LYS A 367 -19.69 -19.57 9.16
N GLN A 368 -18.54 -20.21 9.05
CA GLN A 368 -18.41 -21.66 9.24
C GLN A 368 -18.51 -22.09 10.70
N LEU A 369 -18.26 -21.18 11.66
CA LEU A 369 -18.17 -21.46 13.10
C LEU A 369 -19.34 -20.92 13.95
N GLN A 370 -20.51 -20.61 13.36
CA GLN A 370 -21.69 -20.08 14.09
C GLN A 370 -21.36 -18.98 15.12
N TRP A 371 -20.55 -17.99 14.76
CA TRP A 371 -20.25 -16.92 15.71
C TRP A 371 -21.49 -16.05 15.96
N PRO A 372 -21.77 -15.70 17.23
CA PRO A 372 -22.91 -14.86 17.55
C PRO A 372 -22.80 -13.49 16.87
N VAL A 373 -23.95 -13.05 16.35
CA VAL A 373 -24.16 -11.73 15.77
C VAL A 373 -24.09 -10.70 16.89
N ILE A 374 -23.27 -9.67 16.69
CA ILE A 374 -23.55 -8.35 17.24
C ILE A 374 -23.62 -7.40 16.06
#